data_AF-A0AAQ4EMM9-F1
#
_entry.id   AF-A0AAQ4EMM9-F1
#
_cell.length_a   1.000
_cell.length_b   1.000
_cell.length_c   1.000
_cell.angle_alpha   90.00
_cell.angle_beta   90.00
_cell.angle_gamma   90.00
#
_symmetry.space_group_name_H-M   'P 1'
#
loop_
_entity.id
_entity.type
_entity.pdbx_description
1 polymer ?
#
loop_
_entity_poly.entity_id
_entity_poly.type
_entity_poly.pdbx_seq_one_letter_code
_entity_poly.pdbx_strand_id
1 'polypeptide(L)'
;MKYKNRVRSRVSNLKDSRNPALRLNVLHGAIDPERIARMSAEEMASDEMKELRQRFTKESINDHQMAVTGGTKTDLLKCGKCKKNNCTYNQVQTRSADEPMTTFCYCNECGHRWKFC
;
A
#
# COMPACT_ATOMS: atom_id res chain seq x y z
N MET A 1 -3.16 -32.29 11.36
CA MET A 1 -4.18 -31.21 11.40
C MET A 1 -4.49 -30.55 10.05
N LYS A 2 -3.53 -30.39 9.11
CA LYS A 2 -3.73 -29.67 7.83
C LYS A 2 -4.89 -30.21 6.96
N TYR A 3 -5.03 -31.53 6.83
CA TYR A 3 -6.10 -32.15 6.04
C TYR A 3 -7.51 -31.82 6.55
N LYS A 4 -7.77 -32.04 7.85
CA LYS A 4 -9.08 -31.74 8.47
C LYS A 4 -9.44 -30.25 8.33
N ASN A 5 -8.47 -29.35 8.45
CA ASN A 5 -8.70 -27.92 8.26
C ASN A 5 -9.09 -27.59 6.81
N ARG A 6 -8.46 -28.23 5.83
CA ARG A 6 -8.82 -28.09 4.42
C ARG A 6 -10.26 -28.54 4.17
N VAL A 7 -10.66 -29.70 4.70
CA VAL A 7 -12.04 -30.21 4.60
C VAL A 7 -13.03 -29.23 5.23
N ARG A 8 -12.78 -28.75 6.46
CA ARG A 8 -13.66 -27.76 7.12
C ARG A 8 -13.80 -26.47 6.32
N SER A 9 -12.70 -25.97 5.75
CA SER A 9 -12.73 -24.81 4.87
C SER A 9 -13.63 -25.05 3.66
N ARG A 10 -13.54 -26.21 2.99
CA ARG A 10 -14.41 -26.55 1.85
C ARG A 10 -15.87 -26.66 2.24
N VAL A 11 -16.15 -27.35 3.34
CA VAL A 11 -17.52 -27.48 3.85
C VAL A 11 -18.10 -26.10 4.17
N SER A 12 -17.33 -25.21 4.79
CA SER A 12 -17.77 -23.84 5.08
C SER A 12 -18.04 -23.02 3.82
N ASN A 13 -17.16 -23.07 2.81
CA ASN A 13 -17.32 -22.31 1.57
C ASN A 13 -18.50 -22.84 0.73
N LEU A 14 -18.67 -24.17 0.65
CA LEU A 14 -19.78 -24.78 -0.09
C LEU A 14 -21.15 -24.62 0.59
N LYS A 15 -21.16 -24.38 1.91
CA LYS A 15 -22.38 -24.11 2.70
C LYS A 15 -22.71 -22.62 2.82
N ASP A 16 -21.90 -21.71 2.26
CA ASP A 16 -22.17 -20.28 2.38
C ASP A 16 -23.44 -19.91 1.60
N SER A 17 -24.45 -19.44 2.31
CA SER A 17 -25.72 -18.99 1.73
C SER A 17 -25.57 -17.73 0.87
N ARG A 18 -24.50 -16.95 1.08
CA ARG A 18 -24.22 -15.71 0.35
C ARG A 18 -23.48 -15.95 -0.98
N ASN A 19 -22.94 -17.15 -1.19
CA ASN A 19 -22.29 -17.53 -2.45
C ASN A 19 -22.82 -18.88 -2.98
N PRO A 20 -24.11 -18.96 -3.36
CA PRO A 20 -24.70 -20.20 -3.88
C PRO A 20 -24.09 -20.61 -5.23
N ALA A 21 -23.57 -19.64 -6.00
CA ALA A 21 -22.97 -19.85 -7.31
C ALA A 21 -21.77 -20.81 -7.25
N LEU A 22 -20.92 -20.70 -6.22
CA LEU A 22 -19.79 -21.63 -6.04
C LEU A 22 -20.25 -23.08 -5.97
N ARG A 23 -21.30 -23.36 -5.18
CA ARG A 23 -21.83 -24.72 -5.03
C ARG A 23 -22.44 -25.22 -6.34
N LEU A 24 -23.19 -24.37 -7.04
CA LEU A 24 -23.78 -24.71 -8.34
C LEU A 24 -22.71 -25.03 -9.38
N ASN A 25 -21.66 -24.21 -9.48
CA ASN A 25 -20.57 -24.41 -10.43
C ASN A 25 -19.81 -25.73 -10.19
N VAL A 26 -19.70 -26.17 -8.93
CA VAL A 26 -19.12 -27.48 -8.61
C VAL A 26 -20.06 -28.62 -8.98
N LEU A 27 -21.36 -28.50 -8.70
CA LEU A 27 -22.35 -29.53 -9.03
C LEU A 27 -22.55 -29.69 -10.55
N HIS A 28 -22.51 -28.60 -11.30
CA HIS A 28 -22.62 -28.59 -12.75
C HIS A 28 -21.31 -28.96 -13.46
N GLY A 29 -20.21 -29.17 -12.73
CA GLY A 29 -18.92 -29.53 -13.31
C GLY A 29 -18.14 -28.38 -13.96
N ALA A 30 -18.57 -27.12 -13.76
CA ALA A 30 -17.78 -25.96 -14.18
C ALA A 30 -16.49 -25.78 -13.35
N ILE A 31 -16.43 -26.38 -12.16
CA ILE A 31 -15.23 -26.47 -11.33
C ILE A 31 -14.95 -27.94 -11.02
N ASP A 32 -13.81 -28.43 -11.49
CA ASP A 32 -13.40 -29.81 -11.24
C ASP A 32 -13.18 -30.10 -9.74
N PRO A 33 -13.48 -31.33 -9.27
CA PRO A 33 -13.22 -31.76 -7.90
C PRO A 33 -11.75 -31.61 -7.47
N GLU A 34 -10.82 -31.85 -8.39
CA GLU A 34 -9.38 -31.68 -8.15
C GLU A 34 -9.00 -30.20 -8.00
N ARG A 35 -9.59 -29.33 -8.82
CA ARG A 35 -9.38 -27.89 -8.76
C ARG A 35 -9.88 -27.33 -7.43
N ILE A 36 -11.12 -27.63 -7.03
CA ILE A 36 -11.65 -27.13 -5.75
C ILE A 36 -10.84 -27.66 -4.57
N ALA A 37 -10.30 -28.89 -4.61
CA ALA A 37 -9.44 -29.41 -3.54
C ALA A 37 -8.18 -28.55 -3.32
N ARG A 38 -7.62 -27.96 -4.39
CA ARG A 38 -6.39 -27.14 -4.35
C ARG A 38 -6.65 -25.65 -4.10
N MET A 39 -7.77 -25.11 -4.57
CA MET A 39 -8.08 -23.66 -4.53
C MET A 39 -7.82 -22.97 -3.19
N SER A 40 -7.43 -21.70 -3.20
CA SER A 40 -7.31 -20.92 -1.96
C SER A 40 -8.69 -20.53 -1.41
N ALA A 41 -8.73 -20.07 -0.15
CA ALA A 41 -9.97 -19.49 0.41
C ALA A 41 -10.36 -18.19 -0.30
N GLU A 42 -9.41 -17.51 -0.93
CA GLU A 42 -9.66 -16.30 -1.69
C GLU A 42 -10.31 -16.59 -3.03
N GLU A 43 -9.84 -17.64 -3.71
CA GLU A 43 -10.37 -18.07 -5.00
C GLU A 43 -11.81 -18.62 -4.91
N MET A 44 -12.19 -19.16 -3.74
CA MET A 44 -13.56 -19.65 -3.48
C MET A 44 -14.53 -18.54 -3.04
N ALA A 45 -14.06 -17.32 -2.79
CA ALA A 45 -14.95 -16.22 -2.41
C ALA A 45 -15.92 -15.85 -3.54
N SER A 46 -16.98 -15.11 -3.21
CA SER A 46 -17.86 -14.53 -4.24
C SER A 46 -17.08 -13.56 -5.12
N ASP A 47 -17.56 -13.36 -6.35
CA ASP A 47 -16.86 -12.49 -7.30
C ASP A 47 -16.84 -11.04 -6.83
N GLU A 48 -17.93 -10.55 -6.23
CA GLU A 48 -17.97 -9.23 -5.57
C GLU A 48 -16.89 -9.08 -4.49
N MET A 49 -16.70 -10.11 -3.66
CA MET A 49 -15.71 -10.06 -2.58
C MET A 49 -14.27 -10.13 -3.11
N LYS A 50 -14.04 -10.84 -4.23
CA LYS A 50 -12.74 -10.86 -4.92
C LYS A 50 -12.42 -9.49 -5.48
N GLU A 51 -13.36 -8.86 -6.18
CA GLU A 51 -13.19 -7.51 -6.72
C GLU A 51 -12.94 -6.49 -5.61
N LEU A 52 -13.69 -6.58 -4.51
CA LEU A 52 -13.50 -5.70 -3.36
C LEU A 52 -12.09 -5.83 -2.78
N ARG A 53 -11.58 -7.04 -2.61
CA ARG A 53 -10.20 -7.28 -2.14
C ARG A 53 -9.16 -6.78 -3.13
N GLN A 54 -9.37 -6.98 -4.43
CA GLN A 54 -8.46 -6.48 -5.46
C GLN A 54 -8.38 -4.95 -5.43
N ARG A 55 -9.54 -4.28 -5.28
CA ARG A 55 -9.60 -2.82 -5.12
C ARG A 55 -8.84 -2.35 -3.89
N PHE A 56 -9.10 -2.91 -2.71
CA PHE A 56 -8.40 -2.51 -1.49
C PHE A 56 -6.90 -2.81 -1.54
N THR A 57 -6.51 -3.92 -2.16
CA THR A 57 -5.09 -4.25 -2.34
C THR A 57 -4.40 -3.22 -3.23
N LYS A 58 -5.06 -2.82 -4.33
CA LYS A 58 -4.56 -1.79 -5.24
C LYS A 58 -4.47 -0.42 -4.57
N GLU A 59 -5.50 -0.01 -3.83
CA GLU A 59 -5.52 1.23 -3.07
C GLU A 59 -4.41 1.23 -2.01
N SER A 60 -4.28 0.14 -1.25
CA SER A 60 -3.21 0.00 -0.27
C SER A 60 -1.82 0.13 -0.89
N ILE A 61 -1.56 -0.55 -2.02
CA ILE A 61 -0.27 -0.42 -2.71
C ILE A 61 -0.01 1.03 -3.14
N ASN A 62 -1.03 1.71 -3.66
CA ASN A 62 -0.92 3.10 -4.09
C ASN A 62 -0.61 4.03 -2.90
N ASP A 63 -1.34 3.89 -1.79
CA ASP A 63 -1.14 4.71 -0.59
C ASP A 63 0.27 4.51 0.00
N HIS A 64 0.78 3.27 0.02
CA HIS A 64 2.14 3.01 0.50
C HIS A 64 3.24 3.56 -0.42
N GLN A 65 2.96 3.75 -1.71
CA GLN A 65 3.88 4.45 -2.62
C GLN A 65 3.89 5.97 -2.39
N MET A 66 2.87 6.54 -1.73
CA MET A 66 2.76 7.97 -1.47
C MET A 66 3.46 8.45 -0.18
N ALA A 67 4.19 7.57 0.52
CA ALA A 67 5.01 7.98 1.65
C ALA A 67 6.22 8.80 1.16
N VAL A 68 5.98 10.08 0.86
CA VAL A 68 7.02 11.06 0.56
C VAL A 68 7.77 11.32 1.86
N THR A 69 8.95 10.72 2.01
CA THR A 69 9.94 11.07 3.03
C THR A 69 10.52 12.46 2.71
N GLY A 70 9.68 13.48 2.78
CA GLY A 70 10.05 14.87 2.59
C GLY A 70 10.02 15.60 3.93
N GLY A 71 11.05 16.42 4.21
CA GLY A 71 11.02 17.35 5.33
C GLY A 71 9.87 18.36 5.22
N THR A 72 9.80 19.33 6.13
CA THR A 72 8.74 20.34 6.12
C THR A 72 8.80 21.16 4.83
N LYS A 73 7.78 21.05 3.98
CA LYS A 73 7.65 21.86 2.75
C LYS A 73 7.40 23.32 3.13
N THR A 74 8.08 24.24 2.46
CA THR A 74 7.92 25.67 2.66
C THR A 74 8.03 26.41 1.33
N ASP A 75 7.17 27.40 1.13
CA ASP A 75 7.23 28.32 -0.01
C ASP A 75 8.05 29.61 0.31
N LEU A 76 8.57 29.72 1.54
CA LEU A 76 9.36 30.86 1.99
C LEU A 76 10.75 30.91 1.32
N LEU A 77 11.21 29.77 0.80
CA LEU A 77 12.57 29.60 0.27
C LEU A 77 12.53 29.45 -1.25
N LYS A 78 13.09 30.43 -1.95
CA LYS A 78 13.25 30.39 -3.41
C LYS A 78 14.56 29.72 -3.80
N CYS A 79 14.50 28.70 -4.64
CA CYS A 79 15.69 28.02 -5.12
C CYS A 79 16.50 28.92 -6.07
N GLY A 80 17.81 29.08 -5.81
CA GLY A 80 18.70 29.88 -6.67
C GLY A 80 18.89 29.32 -8.09
N LYS A 81 18.72 28.00 -8.30
CA LYS A 81 18.89 27.36 -9.62
C LYS A 81 17.63 27.43 -10.48
N CYS A 82 16.52 26.86 -10.01
CA CYS A 82 15.30 26.76 -10.81
C CYS A 82 14.30 27.91 -10.56
N LYS A 83 14.59 28.80 -9.59
CA LYS A 83 13.76 29.96 -9.21
C LYS A 83 12.34 29.61 -8.75
N LYS A 84 12.05 28.34 -8.47
CA LYS A 84 10.79 27.85 -7.87
C LYS A 84 10.88 27.87 -6.34
N ASN A 85 9.72 27.88 -5.69
CA ASN A 85 9.61 27.97 -4.22
C ASN A 85 9.34 26.62 -3.53
N ASN A 86 9.19 25.52 -4.29
CA ASN A 86 8.94 24.19 -3.73
C ASN A 86 10.22 23.62 -3.08
N CYS A 87 10.46 24.02 -1.83
CA CYS A 87 11.64 23.64 -1.05
C CYS A 87 11.21 22.97 0.27
N THR A 88 12.06 22.10 0.78
CA THR A 88 11.95 21.53 2.13
C THR A 88 13.12 22.01 2.95
N TYR A 89 12.88 22.27 4.24
CA TYR A 89 13.95 22.63 5.17
C TYR A 89 13.95 21.73 6.39
N ASN A 90 15.13 21.49 6.94
CA ASN A 90 15.34 20.83 8.22
C ASN A 90 16.38 21.63 9.01
N GLN A 91 16.08 21.91 10.27
CA GLN A 91 17.01 22.60 11.17
C GLN A 91 17.72 21.56 12.03
N VAL A 92 19.05 21.56 11.97
CA VAL A 92 19.88 20.63 12.73
C VAL A 92 20.99 21.40 13.40
N GLN A 93 21.15 21.21 14.71
CA GLN A 93 22.31 21.71 15.43
C GLN A 93 23.51 20.83 15.07
N THR A 94 24.41 21.36 14.24
CA THR A 94 25.59 20.62 13.76
C THR A 94 26.88 21.01 14.48
N ARG A 95 26.80 22.00 15.38
CA ARG A 95 27.93 22.61 16.09
C ARG A 95 27.62 22.76 17.59
N SER A 96 28.59 23.26 18.34
CA SER A 96 28.52 23.51 19.79
C SER A 96 27.24 24.27 20.18
N ALA A 97 26.82 24.12 21.44
CA ALA A 97 25.58 24.74 21.95
C ALA A 97 25.55 26.28 21.84
N ASP A 98 26.71 26.92 21.74
CA ASP A 98 26.86 28.37 21.63
C ASP A 98 26.63 28.90 20.20
N GLU A 99 26.51 28.04 19.19
CA GLU A 99 26.24 28.43 17.81
C GLU A 99 24.78 28.17 17.41
N PRO A 100 24.17 29.06 16.60
CA PRO A 100 22.79 28.90 16.16
C PRO A 100 22.61 27.65 15.30
N MET A 101 21.38 27.12 15.27
CA MET A 101 21.02 25.95 14.47
C MET A 101 21.27 26.18 12.98
N THR A 102 21.79 25.18 12.28
CA THR A 102 21.98 25.25 10.82
C THR A 102 20.70 24.81 10.11
N THR A 103 20.21 25.63 9.19
CA THR A 103 19.03 25.29 8.38
C THR A 103 19.46 24.69 7.05
N PHE A 104 19.21 23.40 6.84
CA PHE A 104 19.44 22.69 5.58
C PHE A 104 18.21 22.80 4.68
N CYS A 105 18.42 23.25 3.45
CA CYS A 105 17.37 23.47 2.46
C CYS A 105 17.55 22.55 1.26
N TYR A 106 16.47 21.95 0.78
CA TYR A 106 16.43 21.07 -0.38
C TYR A 106 15.32 21.52 -1.33
N CYS A 107 15.67 21.79 -2.58
CA CYS A 107 14.68 22.07 -3.62
C CYS A 107 14.12 20.76 -4.18
N ASN A 108 12.81 20.55 -4.05
CA ASN A 108 12.13 19.35 -4.54
C ASN A 108 12.03 19.29 -6.07
N GLU A 109 12.29 20.40 -6.76
CA GLU A 109 12.14 20.52 -8.22
C GLU A 109 13.42 20.18 -8.98
N CYS A 110 14.57 20.62 -8.49
CA CYS A 110 15.86 20.46 -9.17
C CYS A 110 16.92 19.73 -8.34
N GLY A 111 16.57 19.29 -7.13
CA GLY A 111 17.46 18.56 -6.23
C GLY A 111 18.57 19.42 -5.59
N HIS A 112 18.56 20.74 -5.80
CA HIS A 112 19.58 21.63 -5.25
C HIS A 112 19.52 21.65 -3.72
N ARG A 113 20.68 21.50 -3.07
CA ARG A 113 20.86 21.54 -1.61
C ARG A 113 21.75 22.72 -1.23
N TRP A 114 21.35 23.46 -0.21
CA TRP A 114 22.16 24.53 0.38
C TRP A 114 21.84 24.69 1.87
N LYS A 115 22.64 25.48 2.58
CA LYS A 115 22.50 25.72 4.03
C LYS A 115 22.49 27.21 4.33
N PHE A 116 21.72 27.60 5.35
CA PHE A 116 21.81 28.91 6.00
C PHE A 116 22.42 28.72 7.39
N CYS A 117 23.38 29.58 7.73
CA CYS A 117 23.97 29.71 9.06
C CYS A 117 23.39 30.96 9.72
#